data_AF-A0A6I6DKK7-F1
#
_entry.id   AF-A0A6I6DKK7-F1
#
_cell.length_a   1.000
_cell.length_b   1.000
_cell.length_c   1.000
_cell.angle_alpha   90.00
_cell.angle_beta   90.00
_cell.angle_gamma   90.00
#
_symmetry.space_group_name_H-M   'P 1'
#
loop_
_entity.id
_entity.type
_entity.pdbx_description
1 polymer ?
#
loop_
_entity_poly.entity_id
_entity_poly.type
_entity_poly.pdbx_seq_one_letter_code
_entity_poly.pdbx_strand_id
1 'polypeptide(L)'
;MSRTQRDISIAIVIMMLILLYFQFNDYQTQVERHENAIKFWTEEVPKVQEEYPEFSPKDAEEALAREEALYARQVQTIAIKSGLIVLVSGLAIAAVYYLPRRNIR
;
A
#
# COMPACT_ATOMS: atom_id res chain seq x y z
N MET A 1 -34.35 -6.81 -4.15
CA MET A 1 -33.45 -5.74 -3.68
C MET A 1 -34.19 -4.41 -3.73
N SER A 2 -34.25 -3.64 -2.63
CA SER A 2 -34.88 -2.32 -2.63
C SER A 2 -33.98 -1.25 -3.26
N ARG A 3 -34.55 -0.11 -3.66
CA ARG A 3 -33.77 1.06 -4.14
C ARG A 3 -32.73 1.48 -3.09
N THR A 4 -33.11 1.51 -1.81
CA THR A 4 -32.21 1.83 -0.69
C THR A 4 -31.03 0.85 -0.55
N GLN A 5 -31.27 -0.47 -0.65
CA GLN A 5 -30.19 -1.47 -0.59
C GLN A 5 -29.21 -1.31 -1.75
N ARG A 6 -29.71 -0.92 -2.92
CA ARG A 6 -28.88 -0.63 -4.11
C ARG A 6 -28.01 0.59 -3.90
N ASP A 7 -28.60 1.69 -3.47
CA ASP A 7 -27.88 2.95 -3.34
C ASP A 7 -26.82 2.85 -2.23
N ILE A 8 -27.10 2.14 -1.13
CA ILE A 8 -26.11 1.82 -0.09
C ILE A 8 -24.98 0.94 -0.64
N SER A 9 -25.29 -0.10 -1.43
CA SER A 9 -24.27 -0.97 -2.01
C SER A 9 -23.34 -0.19 -2.96
N ILE A 10 -23.90 0.71 -3.77
CA ILE A 10 -23.14 1.60 -4.66
C ILE A 10 -22.23 2.51 -3.83
N ALA A 11 -22.73 3.11 -2.75
CA ALA A 11 -21.93 3.96 -1.87
C ALA A 11 -20.75 3.20 -1.23
N ILE A 12 -20.96 1.95 -0.80
CA ILE A 12 -19.89 1.09 -0.27
C ILE A 12 -18.81 0.85 -1.33
N VAL A 13 -19.21 0.55 -2.57
CA VAL A 13 -18.26 0.34 -3.67
C VAL A 13 -17.47 1.61 -3.98
N ILE A 14 -18.13 2.77 -4.04
CA ILE A 14 -17.44 4.05 -4.27
C ILE A 14 -16.42 4.33 -3.16
N MET A 15 -16.80 4.13 -1.90
CA MET A 15 -15.91 4.31 -0.76
C MET A 15 -14.72 3.35 -0.80
N MET A 16 -14.96 2.08 -1.16
CA MET A 16 -13.92 1.07 -1.36
C MET A 16 -12.90 1.53 -2.41
N LEU A 17 -13.37 2.01 -3.56
CA LEU A 17 -12.49 2.50 -4.64
C LEU A 17 -11.67 3.71 -4.20
N ILE A 18 -12.25 4.64 -3.44
CA ILE A 18 -11.53 5.80 -2.89
C ILE A 18 -10.41 5.34 -1.94
N LEU A 19 -10.69 4.39 -1.05
CA LEU A 19 -9.68 3.87 -0.12
C LEU A 19 -8.55 3.12 -0.84
N LEU A 20 -8.86 2.35 -1.88
CA LEU A 20 -7.87 1.68 -2.71
C LEU A 20 -7.01 2.68 -3.49
N TYR A 21 -7.61 3.76 -4.00
CA TYR A 21 -6.87 4.83 -4.67
C TYR A 21 -5.83 5.49 -3.75
N PHE A 22 -6.20 5.77 -2.49
CA PHE A 22 -5.24 6.32 -1.53
C PHE A 22 -4.10 5.36 -1.21
N GLN A 23 -4.38 4.05 -1.10
CA GLN A 23 -3.32 3.06 -0.92
C GLN A 23 -2.41 2.92 -2.14
N PHE A 24 -2.97 3.04 -3.33
CA PHE A 24 -2.18 3.02 -4.56
C PHE A 24 -1.23 4.23 -4.62
N ASN A 25 -1.68 5.42 -4.25
CA ASN A 25 -0.80 6.60 -4.20
C ASN A 25 0.30 6.48 -3.14
N ASP A 26 -0.01 5.90 -1.97
CA ASP A 26 0.99 5.63 -0.94
C ASP A 26 2.03 4.61 -1.44
N TYR A 27 1.59 3.56 -2.15
CA TYR A 27 2.47 2.60 -2.80
C TYR A 27 3.40 3.26 -3.82
N GLN A 28 2.87 4.09 -4.73
CA GLN A 28 3.69 4.82 -5.72
C GLN A 28 4.75 5.69 -5.03
N THR A 29 4.38 6.39 -3.96
CA THR A 29 5.31 7.23 -3.20
C THR A 29 6.45 6.40 -2.59
N GLN A 30 6.16 5.18 -2.12
CA GLN A 30 7.18 4.30 -1.55
C GLN A 30 8.08 3.66 -2.61
N VAL A 31 7.51 3.31 -3.77
CA VAL A 31 8.28 2.88 -4.95
C VAL A 31 9.29 3.95 -5.34
N GLU A 32 8.83 5.20 -5.53
CA GLU A 32 9.71 6.32 -5.91
C GLU A 32 10.82 6.55 -4.89
N ARG A 33 10.52 6.47 -3.58
CA ARG A 33 11.54 6.60 -2.53
C ARG A 33 12.57 5.47 -2.61
N HIS A 34 12.11 4.25 -2.78
CA HIS A 34 12.98 3.08 -2.87
C HIS A 34 13.88 3.14 -4.11
N GLU A 35 13.32 3.49 -5.27
CA GLU A 35 14.09 3.66 -6.51
C GLU A 35 15.14 4.77 -6.39
N ASN A 36 14.76 5.92 -5.82
CA ASN A 36 15.70 7.03 -5.59
C ASN A 36 16.84 6.66 -4.65
N ALA A 37 16.54 5.90 -3.60
CA ALA A 37 17.55 5.49 -2.64
C ALA A 37 18.47 4.40 -3.20
N ILE A 38 17.93 3.40 -3.91
CA ILE A 38 18.77 2.45 -4.68
C ILE A 38 19.69 3.22 -5.61
N LYS A 39 19.17 4.19 -6.35
CA LYS A 39 19.98 5.01 -7.27
C LYS A 39 21.07 5.78 -6.54
N PHE A 40 20.75 6.40 -5.41
CA PHE A 40 21.75 7.09 -4.58
C PHE A 40 22.88 6.14 -4.14
N TRP A 41 22.52 4.98 -3.58
CA TRP A 41 23.49 3.99 -3.09
C TRP A 41 24.29 3.31 -4.20
N THR A 42 23.74 3.19 -5.42
CA THR A 42 24.42 2.51 -6.55
C THR A 42 25.16 3.45 -7.49
N GLU A 43 24.76 4.72 -7.63
CA GLU A 43 25.38 5.67 -8.57
C GLU A 43 26.18 6.79 -7.88
N GLU A 44 25.74 7.28 -6.71
CA GLU A 44 26.39 8.42 -6.05
C GLU A 44 27.42 7.96 -5.01
N VAL A 45 27.09 6.96 -4.20
CA VAL A 45 28.00 6.46 -3.14
C VAL A 45 29.31 5.89 -3.68
N PRO A 46 29.36 5.17 -4.83
CA PRO A 46 30.63 4.73 -5.41
C PRO A 46 31.54 5.90 -5.81
N LYS A 47 30.98 7.03 -6.28
CA LYS A 47 31.77 8.23 -6.61
C LYS A 47 32.38 8.85 -5.36
N VAL A 48 31.62 8.87 -4.27
CA VAL A 48 32.12 9.33 -2.96
C VAL A 48 33.17 8.37 -2.40
N GLN A 49 33.05 7.07 -2.63
CA GLN A 49 34.07 6.07 -2.24
C GLN A 49 35.36 6.20 -3.07
N GLU A 50 35.26 6.58 -4.35
CA GLU A 50 36.43 6.91 -5.17
C GLU A 50 37.16 8.16 -4.66
N GLU A 51 36.42 9.16 -4.17
CA GLU A 51 36.99 10.41 -3.63
C GLU A 51 37.46 10.27 -2.17
N TYR A 52 36.81 9.41 -1.38
CA TYR A 52 37.05 9.16 0.03
C TYR A 52 37.11 7.64 0.31
N PRO A 53 38.26 6.98 0.07
CA PRO A 53 38.42 5.53 0.20
C PRO A 53 38.33 4.98 1.64
N GLU A 54 38.17 5.87 2.62
CA GLU A 54 37.88 5.54 4.01
C GLU A 54 36.43 5.06 4.24
N PHE A 55 35.54 5.26 3.26
CA PHE A 55 34.18 4.74 3.28
C PHE A 55 34.15 3.28 2.79
N SER A 56 33.74 2.35 3.65
CA SER A 56 33.76 0.92 3.34
C SER A 56 32.61 0.51 2.41
N PRO A 57 32.86 -0.26 1.33
CA PRO A 57 31.83 -0.76 0.42
C PRO A 57 30.82 -1.71 1.10
N LYS A 58 31.22 -2.38 2.19
CA LYS A 58 30.31 -3.23 2.97
C LYS A 58 29.17 -2.46 3.64
N ASP A 59 29.42 -1.21 4.03
CA ASP A 59 28.39 -0.41 4.71
C ASP A 59 27.29 0.00 3.72
N ALA A 60 27.64 0.21 2.45
CA ALA A 60 26.69 0.50 1.38
C ALA A 60 25.86 -0.73 1.00
N GLU A 61 26.47 -1.92 0.91
CA GLU A 61 25.75 -3.18 0.66
C GLU A 61 24.76 -3.50 1.79
N GLU A 62 25.17 -3.34 3.06
CA GLU A 62 24.27 -3.53 4.19
C GLU A 62 23.12 -2.51 4.21
N ALA A 63 23.38 -1.26 3.83
CA ALA A 63 22.35 -0.23 3.74
C ALA A 63 21.31 -0.58 2.67
N LEU A 64 21.75 -1.01 1.48
CA LEU A 64 20.90 -1.46 0.39
C LEU A 64 20.04 -2.66 0.78
N ALA A 65 20.63 -3.69 1.39
CA ALA A 65 19.89 -4.89 1.81
C ALA A 65 18.83 -4.58 2.87
N ARG A 66 19.11 -3.64 3.80
CA ARG A 66 18.13 -3.17 4.79
C ARG A 66 16.99 -2.41 4.12
N GLU A 67 17.30 -1.58 3.13
CA GLU A 67 16.30 -0.80 2.40
C GLU A 67 15.36 -1.69 1.57
N GLU A 68 15.89 -2.68 0.85
CA GLU A 68 15.08 -3.68 0.15
C GLU A 68 14.16 -4.46 1.11
N ALA A 69 14.68 -4.86 2.28
CA ALA A 69 13.88 -5.56 3.28
C ALA A 69 12.75 -4.68 3.85
N LEU A 70 13.01 -3.38 4.06
CA LEU A 70 12.01 -2.42 4.50
C LEU A 70 10.94 -2.21 3.42
N TYR A 71 11.35 -1.98 2.18
CA TYR A 71 10.43 -1.83 1.05
C TYR A 71 9.52 -3.06 0.90
N ALA A 72 10.10 -4.28 0.91
CA ALA A 72 9.34 -5.52 0.81
C ALA A 72 8.27 -5.64 1.92
N ARG A 73 8.61 -5.28 3.16
CA ARG A 73 7.65 -5.27 4.28
C ARG A 73 6.54 -4.25 4.09
N GLN A 74 6.86 -3.07 3.56
CA GLN A 74 5.86 -2.04 3.35
C GLN A 74 4.91 -2.42 2.20
N VAL A 75 5.42 -2.96 1.09
CA VAL A 75 4.61 -3.49 -0.02
C VAL A 75 3.67 -4.60 0.49
N GLN A 76 4.18 -5.53 1.29
CA GLN A 76 3.36 -6.57 1.90
C GLN A 76 2.27 -5.98 2.79
N THR A 77 2.59 -4.96 3.58
CA THR A 77 1.62 -4.27 4.45
C THR A 77 0.52 -3.60 3.64
N ILE A 78 0.87 -2.92 2.54
CA ILE A 78 -0.11 -2.29 1.64
C ILE A 78 -1.01 -3.37 1.01
N ALA A 79 -0.44 -4.48 0.53
CA ALA A 79 -1.21 -5.58 -0.03
C ALA A 79 -2.22 -6.16 0.99
N ILE A 80 -1.79 -6.37 2.24
CA ILE A 80 -2.67 -6.84 3.32
C ILE A 80 -3.80 -5.84 3.58
N LYS A 81 -3.49 -4.55 3.69
CA LYS A 81 -4.52 -3.51 3.93
C LYS A 81 -5.50 -3.41 2.75
N SER A 82 -5.04 -3.51 1.52
CA SER A 82 -5.89 -3.52 0.32
C SER A 82 -6.81 -4.73 0.30
N GLY A 83 -6.29 -5.93 0.59
CA GLY A 83 -7.10 -7.14 0.71
C GLY A 83 -8.17 -7.02 1.81
N LEU A 84 -7.81 -6.41 2.94
CA LEU A 84 -8.74 -6.17 4.04
C LEU A 84 -9.86 -5.19 3.67
N ILE A 85 -9.57 -4.12 2.91
CA ILE A 85 -10.59 -3.22 2.36
C ILE A 85 -11.60 -4.01 1.53
N VAL A 86 -11.13 -4.82 0.59
CA VAL A 86 -12.01 -5.61 -0.30
C VAL A 86 -12.88 -6.58 0.51
N LEU A 87 -12.29 -7.28 1.49
CA LEU A 87 -13.02 -8.22 2.34
C LEU A 87 -14.11 -7.52 3.16
N VAL A 88 -13.77 -6.40 3.82
CA VAL A 88 -14.73 -5.65 4.65
C VAL A 88 -15.85 -5.06 3.78
N SER A 89 -15.53 -4.50 2.62
CA SER A 89 -16.54 -3.99 1.69
C SER A 89 -17.45 -5.11 1.17
N GLY A 90 -16.91 -6.28 0.87
CA GLY A 90 -17.70 -7.46 0.48
C GLY A 90 -18.64 -7.92 1.60
N LEU A 91 -18.15 -7.99 2.83
CA LEU A 91 -18.97 -8.32 4.01
C LEU A 91 -20.06 -7.27 4.27
N ALA A 92 -19.74 -5.99 4.12
CA ALA A 92 -20.70 -4.90 4.27
C ALA A 92 -21.82 -4.98 3.23
N ILE A 93 -21.48 -5.26 1.96
CA ILE A 93 -22.46 -5.49 0.91
C ILE A 93 -23.32 -6.71 1.27
N ALA A 94 -22.70 -7.85 1.62
CA ALA A 94 -23.44 -9.05 2.02
C ALA A 94 -24.42 -8.76 3.17
N ALA A 95 -23.99 -8.00 4.19
CA ALA A 95 -24.85 -7.58 5.29
C ALA A 95 -26.07 -6.78 4.81
N VAL A 96 -25.90 -5.86 3.84
CA VAL A 96 -27.03 -5.09 3.25
C VAL A 96 -28.08 -6.01 2.59
N TYR A 97 -27.65 -7.12 2.00
CA TYR A 97 -28.55 -8.10 1.36
C TYR A 97 -29.20 -9.07 2.35
N TYR A 98 -28.45 -9.52 3.36
CA TYR A 98 -28.88 -10.59 4.27
C TYR A 98 -29.44 -10.12 5.61
N LEU A 99 -29.28 -8.83 5.99
CA LEU A 99 -29.99 -8.32 7.15
C LEU A 99 -31.50 -8.38 6.88
N PRO A 100 -32.28 -9.10 7.70
CA PRO A 100 -33.73 -9.13 7.55
C PRO A 100 -34.23 -7.70 7.67
N ARG A 101 -35.24 -7.34 6.86
CA ARG A 101 -36.06 -6.14 7.07
C ARG A 101 -36.76 -6.26 8.43
N ARG A 102 -36.03 -6.12 9.54
CA ARG A 102 -36.62 -5.99 10.87
C ARG A 102 -37.29 -4.64 10.88
N ASN A 103 -38.59 -4.68 10.54
CA ASN A 103 -39.64 -3.74 10.87
C ASN A 103 -39.13 -2.42 11.46
N ILE A 104 -38.88 -1.44 10.58
CA ILE A 104 -39.13 -0.05 10.92
C ILE A 104 -40.67 0.04 10.95
N ARG A 105 -41.26 -0.26 12.11
CA ARG A 105 -42.63 0.09 12.47
C ARG A 105 -42.58 1.38 13.26
#